data_AF-A0A7U9N645-F1
#
_entry.id   AF-A0A7U9N645-F1
#
_cell.length_a   1.000
_cell.length_b   1.000
_cell.length_c   1.000
_cell.angle_alpha   90.00
_cell.angle_beta   90.00
_cell.angle_gamma   90.00
#
_symmetry.space_group_name_H-M   'P 1'
#
loop_
_entity.id
_entity.type
_entity.pdbx_description
1 polymer ?
#
loop_
_entity_poly.entity_id
_entity_poly.type
_entity_poly.pdbx_seq_one_letter_code
_entity_poly.pdbx_strand_id
1 'polypeptide(L)' 'MLQFTNGFSCAMNQEKEELVISFVQQIPEIGEDGKTNNIKVEEVANLVMGKVTAQNLLNGLIEMLSDDDEKGK' A
#
# COMPACT_ATOMS: atom_id res chain seq x y z
N MET A 1 2.83 -19.71 -7.61
CA MET A 1 1.71 -19.07 -6.87
C MET A 1 1.40 -17.75 -7.56
N LEU A 2 0.13 -17.39 -7.68
CA LEU A 2 -0.26 -16.04 -8.09
C LEU A 2 0.13 -15.09 -6.95
N GLN A 3 0.98 -14.11 -7.23
CA GLN A 3 1.26 -13.04 -6.27
C GLN A 3 0.07 -12.09 -6.23
N PHE A 4 -0.36 -11.71 -5.04
CA PHE A 4 -1.42 -10.73 -4.83
C PHE A 4 -1.05 -9.81 -3.69
N THR A 5 -1.54 -8.58 -3.76
CA THR A 5 -1.30 -7.59 -2.72
C THR A 5 -2.53 -7.48 -1.82
N ASN A 6 -2.36 -7.74 -0.52
CA ASN A 6 -3.41 -7.56 0.48
C ASN A 6 -2.98 -6.65 1.64
N GLY A 7 -1.78 -6.08 1.56
CA GLY A 7 -1.29 -5.06 2.48
C GLY A 7 -0.34 -4.10 1.79
N PHE A 8 -0.11 -2.97 2.44
CA PHE A 8 0.97 -2.06 2.07
C PHE A 8 1.56 -1.43 3.33
N SER A 9 2.82 -1.04 3.25
CA SER A 9 3.47 -0.16 4.21
C SER A 9 3.97 1.09 3.51
N CYS A 10 4.17 2.15 4.28
CA CYS A 10 4.64 3.43 3.80
C CYS A 10 5.75 3.92 4.73
N ALA A 11 6.86 4.36 4.15
CA ALA A 11 7.98 4.93 4.86
C ALA A 11 8.43 6.21 4.17
N MET A 12 8.87 7.20 4.96
CA MET A 12 9.40 8.46 4.46
C MET A 12 10.75 8.71 5.11
N ASN A 13 11.71 9.23 4.35
CA ASN A 13 13.01 9.60 4.90
C ASN A 13 12.89 10.81 5.86
N GLN A 14 13.92 11.02 6.71
CA GLN A 14 13.87 12.09 7.73
C GLN A 14 13.74 13.49 7.12
N GLU A 15 14.31 13.69 5.94
CA GLU A 15 14.32 14.94 5.19
C GLU A 15 13.01 15.19 4.42
N LYS A 16 12.11 14.20 4.38
CA LYS A 16 10.82 14.23 3.67
C LYS A 16 10.95 14.48 2.16
N GLU A 17 12.05 14.04 1.58
CA GLU A 17 12.34 14.15 0.15
C GLU A 17 11.86 12.93 -0.62
N GLU A 18 11.83 11.76 0.03
CA GLU A 18 11.47 10.48 -0.60
C GLU A 18 10.42 9.73 0.23
N LEU A 19 9.41 9.23 -0.47
CA LEU A 19 8.35 8.37 0.02
C LEU A 19 8.49 6.99 -0.64
N VAL A 20 8.48 5.94 0.17
CA VAL A 20 8.48 4.56 -0.27
C VAL A 20 7.15 3.92 0.13
N ILE A 21 6.45 3.33 -0.83
CA ILE A 21 5.28 2.49 -0.60
C ILE A 21 5.65 1.06 -0.97
N SER A 22 5.59 0.14 -0.01
CA SER A 22 5.87 -1.28 -0.22
C SER A 22 4.57 -2.05 -0.17
N PHE A 23 4.20 -2.65 -1.29
CA PHE A 23 3.06 -3.54 -1.40
C PHE A 23 3.48 -4.93 -0.97
N VAL A 24 2.71 -5.51 -0.04
CA VAL A 24 3.03 -6.78 0.59
C VAL A 24 1.89 -7.78 0.46
N GLN A 25 2.29 -9.05 0.42
CA GLN A 25 1.43 -10.19 0.56
C GLN A 25 1.59 -10.76 1.97
N GLN A 26 0.51 -10.72 2.74
CA GLN A 26 0.41 -11.36 4.04
C GLN A 26 -0.15 -12.77 3.86
N ILE A 27 0.68 -13.76 4.16
CA ILE A 27 0.37 -15.19 4.03
C ILE A 27 0.29 -15.78 5.44
N PRO A 28 -0.89 -16.24 5.88
CA PRO A 28 -1.01 -16.93 7.16
C PRO A 28 -0.25 -18.26 7.10
N GLU A 29 0.63 -18.50 8.06
CA GLU A 29 1.32 -19.78 8.21
C GLU A 29 0.47 -20.68 9.10
N ILE A 30 -0.04 -21.76 8.51
CA ILE A 30 -0.87 -22.76 9.20
C ILE A 30 0.07 -23.78 9.84
N GLY A 31 0.06 -23.85 11.17
CA GLY A 31 0.81 -24.85 11.94
C GLY A 31 0.23 -26.26 11.79
N GLU A 32 0.97 -27.27 12.24
CA GLU A 32 0.53 -28.68 12.22
C GLU A 32 -0.73 -28.92 13.05
N ASP A 33 -1.03 -28.04 14.02
CA ASP A 33 -2.25 -28.04 14.83
C ASP A 33 -3.46 -27.39 14.13
N GLY A 34 -3.30 -26.98 12.88
CA GLY A 34 -4.34 -26.31 12.09
C GLY A 34 -4.60 -24.86 12.50
N LYS A 35 -3.80 -24.29 13.41
CA LYS A 35 -3.93 -22.89 13.83
C LYS A 35 -2.97 -22.00 13.09
N THR A 36 -3.40 -20.75 12.86
CA THR A 36 -2.53 -19.70 12.34
C THR A 36 -1.72 -19.14 13.49
N ASN A 37 -0.43 -19.46 13.53
CA ASN A 37 0.47 -19.00 14.60
C ASN A 37 1.34 -17.82 14.17
N ASN A 38 1.42 -17.55 12.87
CA ASN A 38 2.25 -16.48 12.33
C ASN A 38 1.71 -15.96 10.99
N ILE A 39 2.11 -14.74 10.62
CA ILE A 39 1.83 -14.17 9.29
C ILE A 39 3.17 -13.89 8.64
N LYS A 40 3.46 -14.60 7.55
CA LYS A 40 4.60 -14.30 6.69
C LYS A 40 4.25 -13.09 5.84
N VAL A 41 5.10 -12.07 5.87
CA VAL A 41 4.96 -10.88 5.01
C VAL A 41 5.98 -10.99 3.89
N GLU A 42 5.51 -11.04 2.65
CA GLU A 42 6.35 -11.04 1.45
C GLU A 42 6.17 -9.73 0.69
N GLU A 43 7.27 -9.11 0.27
CA GLU A 43 7.20 -7.93 -0.59
C GLU A 43 6.85 -8.36 -2.02
N VAL A 44 5.85 -7.68 -2.60
CA VAL A 44 5.38 -7.93 -3.97
C VAL A 44 5.91 -6.85 -4.91
N ALA A 45 5.83 -5.59 -4.50
CA ALA A 45 6.29 -4.45 -5.30
C ALA A 45 6.64 -3.25 -4.41
N ASN A 46 7.59 -2.45 -4.88
CA ASN A 46 7.98 -1.20 -4.23
C ASN A 46 7.81 -0.03 -5.19
N LEU A 47 7.21 1.05 -4.68
CA LEU A 47 7.12 2.33 -5.35
C LEU A 47 7.93 3.35 -4.57
N VAL A 48 9.03 3.81 -5.15
CA VAL A 48 9.87 4.88 -4.60
C VAL A 48 9.57 6.17 -5.35
N MET A 49 9.22 7.21 -4.60
CA MET A 49 8.81 8.49 -5.16
C MET A 49 9.52 9.64 -4.47
N GLY A 50 10.03 10.58 -5.26
CA GLY A 50 10.39 11.90 -4.74
C GLY A 50 9.15 12.69 -4.33
N LYS A 51 9.35 13.74 -3.53
CA LYS A 51 8.31 14.61 -2.99
C LYS A 51 7.26 15.08 -4.00
N VAL A 52 7.68 15.51 -5.19
CA VAL A 52 6.76 15.99 -6.24
C VAL A 52 5.84 14.88 -6.73
N THR A 53 6.39 13.69 -7.01
CA THR A 53 5.62 12.54 -7.46
C THR A 53 4.66 12.06 -6.37
N ALA A 54 5.10 12.05 -5.10
CA ALA A 54 4.25 11.71 -3.97
C ALA A 54 3.07 12.70 -3.79
N GLN A 55 3.30 14.00 -3.99
CA GLN A 55 2.25 15.02 -3.97
C GLN A 55 1.24 14.82 -5.12
N ASN A 56 1.73 14.50 -6.31
CA ASN A 56 0.86 14.21 -7.45
C ASN A 56 0.01 12.95 -7.22
N LEU A 57 0.59 11.91 -6.61
CA LEU A 57 -0.16 10.72 -6.22
C LEU A 57 -1.26 11.08 -5.22
N LEU A 58 -0.95 11.87 -4.18
CA LEU A 58 -1.96 12.32 -3.21
C LEU A 58 -3.11 13.07 -3.90
N ASN A 59 -2.79 14.02 -4.78
CA ASN A 59 -3.81 14.78 -5.49
C ASN A 59 -4.69 13.90 -6.37
N GLY A 60 -4.09 12.96 -7.11
CA GLY A 60 -4.85 12.00 -7.93
C GLY A 60 -5.73 11.07 -7.09
N LEU A 61 -5.26 10.65 -5.91
CA LEU A 61 -6.07 9.87 -4.97
C LEU A 61 -7.22 10.70 -4.38
N ILE A 62 -6.98 11.97 -4.04
CA ILE A 62 -8.04 12.88 -3.57
C ILE A 62 -9.08 13.07 -4.66
N GLU A 63 -8.67 13.34 -5.90
CA GLU A 63 -9.58 13.48 -7.05
C GLU A 63 -10.38 12.20 -7.27
N MET A 64 -9.76 11.03 -7.22
CA MET A 64 -10.44 9.74 -7.35
C MET A 64 -11.44 9.45 -6.23
N LEU A 65 -11.15 9.91 -5.01
CA LEU A 65 -12.03 9.75 -3.84
C LEU A 65 -13.09 10.85 -3.74
N SER A 66 -12.90 11.95 -4.45
CA SER A 66 -13.88 13.01 -4.58
C SER A 66 -14.90 12.55 -5.63
N ASP A 67 -15.83 11.70 -5.22
CA ASP A 67 -16.98 11.33 -6.04
C ASP A 67 -17.76 12.58 -6.48
N ASP A 68 -18.41 12.45 -7.63
CA ASP A 68 -19.26 13.37 -8.40
C ASP A 68 -20.50 13.89 -7.58
N ASP A 69 -20.33 14.28 -6.31
CA ASP A 69 -21.33 14.76 -5.34
C ASP A 69 -22.00 16.10 -5.73
N GLU A 70 -21.82 16.56 -6.97
CA GLU A 70 -22.50 17.71 -7.58
C GLU A 70 -23.32 17.37 -8.84
N LYS A 71 -23.87 16.15 -8.98
CA LYS A 71 -24.96 15.87 -9.94
C LYS A 71 -26.29 15.53 -9.27
N GLY A 72 -26.65 16.31 -8.26
CA GLY A 72 -27.94 16.23 -7.57
C GLY A 72 -28.37 17.56 -6.95
N LYS A 73 -28.52 18.60 -7.78
CA LYS A 73 -29.34 19.77 -7.47
C LYS A 73 -30.50 19.86 -8.44
#